data_AF-A0A536NM28-F1
#
_entry.id   AF-A0A536NM28-F1
#
_cell.length_a   1.000
_cell.length_b   1.000
_cell.length_c   1.000
_cell.angle_alpha   90.00
_cell.angle_beta   90.00
_cell.angle_gamma   90.00
#
_symmetry.space_group_name_H-M   'P 1'
#
loop_
_entity.id
_entity.type
_entity.pdbx_description
1 polymer ?
#
loop_
_entity_poly.entity_id
_entity_poly.type
_entity_poly.pdbx_seq_one_letter_code
_entity_poly.pdbx_strand_id
1 'polypeptide(L)'
;MTVNLAEIDRGAVALVGGKGANLGDLARAGFPVPKGFVLTTRAYALAAEAAGVDPARPSEAADRLRAAPMPDAIANAARKAYAALGSGRVAVRSSATAEDLPGASFAGQQDSYLDVSGE
;
A
#
# COMPACT_ATOMS: atom_id res chain seq x y z
N MET A 1 4.14 6.03 7.94
CA MET A 1 3.40 6.30 6.67
C MET A 1 3.81 5.30 5.61
N THR A 2 5.11 5.08 5.41
CA THR A 2 5.67 3.99 4.61
C THR A 2 6.46 3.02 5.48
N VAL A 3 6.65 1.77 5.02
CA VAL A 3 7.57 0.78 5.62
C VAL A 3 8.33 0.09 4.48
N ASN A 4 9.64 -0.09 4.64
CA ASN A 4 10.45 -0.80 3.64
C ASN A 4 10.11 -2.30 3.65
N LEU A 5 10.00 -2.92 2.48
CA LEU A 5 9.73 -4.36 2.38
C LEU A 5 10.71 -5.22 3.18
N ALA A 6 12.00 -4.85 3.21
CA ALA A 6 13.02 -5.60 3.95
C ALA A 6 12.84 -5.56 5.49
N GLU A 7 12.03 -4.63 6.00
CA GLU A 7 11.77 -4.43 7.43
C GLU A 7 10.45 -5.06 7.89
N ILE A 8 9.66 -5.64 6.97
CA ILE A 8 8.34 -6.19 7.25
C ILE A 8 8.44 -7.66 7.63
N ASP A 9 7.87 -8.03 8.78
CA ASP A 9 7.61 -9.42 9.15
C ASP A 9 6.15 -9.83 8.84
N ARG A 10 5.88 -11.14 8.90
CA ARG A 10 4.55 -11.71 8.64
C ARG A 10 3.49 -11.27 9.67
N GLY A 11 3.89 -10.78 10.85
CA GLY A 11 2.96 -10.27 11.86
C GLY A 11 2.35 -8.91 11.48
N ALA A 12 2.92 -8.20 10.50
CA ALA A 12 2.50 -6.86 10.11
C ALA A 12 1.29 -6.79 9.16
N VAL A 13 0.52 -7.88 8.96
CA VAL A 13 -0.62 -7.92 8.02
C VAL A 13 -1.62 -6.78 8.24
N ALA A 14 -1.93 -6.43 9.50
CA ALA A 14 -2.84 -5.32 9.81
C ALA A 14 -2.31 -3.94 9.35
N LEU A 15 -0.98 -3.80 9.21
CA LEU A 15 -0.32 -2.56 8.81
C LEU A 15 -0.06 -2.47 7.30
N VAL A 16 0.26 -3.60 6.66
CA VAL A 16 0.77 -3.64 5.28
C VAL A 16 -0.04 -4.51 4.31
N GLY A 17 -1.07 -5.20 4.81
CA GLY A 17 -1.86 -6.17 4.06
C GLY A 17 -1.14 -7.50 3.81
N GLY A 18 -1.88 -8.47 3.29
CA GLY A 18 -1.38 -9.84 3.10
C GLY A 18 -0.22 -9.94 2.12
N LYS A 19 -0.34 -9.34 0.93
CA LYS A 19 0.75 -9.30 -0.07
C LYS A 19 2.00 -8.61 0.47
N GLY A 20 1.84 -7.46 1.13
CA GLY A 20 2.96 -6.71 1.72
C GLY A 20 3.69 -7.54 2.77
N ALA A 21 2.95 -8.20 3.67
CA ALA A 21 3.51 -9.09 4.69
C ALA A 21 4.24 -10.29 4.07
N ASN A 22 3.64 -10.96 3.08
CA ASN A 22 4.24 -12.10 2.41
C ASN A 22 5.51 -11.73 1.62
N LEU A 23 5.51 -10.60 0.91
CA LEU A 23 6.70 -10.10 0.22
C LEU A 23 7.83 -9.72 1.18
N GLY A 24 7.50 -9.11 2.33
CA GLY A 24 8.47 -8.81 3.37
C GLY A 24 9.11 -10.06 3.97
N ASP A 25 8.30 -11.06 4.27
CA ASP A 25 8.76 -12.36 4.78
C ASP A 25 9.71 -13.05 3.79
N LEU A 26 9.36 -13.07 2.49
CA LEU A 26 10.25 -13.60 1.44
C LEU A 26 11.56 -12.81 1.33
N ALA A 27 11.52 -11.49 1.39
CA ALA A 27 12.71 -10.65 1.33
C ALA A 27 13.64 -10.92 2.52
N ARG A 28 13.09 -11.06 3.73
CA ARG A 28 13.85 -11.40 4.94
C ARG A 28 14.42 -12.81 4.92
N ALA A 29 13.71 -13.74 4.29
CA ALA A 29 14.20 -15.10 4.07
C ALA A 29 15.28 -15.20 2.96
N GLY A 30 15.68 -14.08 2.35
CA GLY A 30 16.76 -14.02 1.37
C GLY A 30 16.35 -14.41 -0.05
N PHE A 31 15.06 -14.55 -0.33
CA PHE A 31 14.56 -14.75 -1.69
C PHE A 31 14.76 -13.47 -2.52
N PRO A 32 14.91 -13.59 -3.86
CA PRO A 32 15.11 -12.45 -4.74
C PRO A 32 13.80 -11.65 -4.91
N VAL A 33 13.50 -10.81 -3.94
CA VAL A 33 12.37 -9.87 -3.97
C VAL A 33 12.87 -8.49 -4.41
N PRO A 34 12.26 -7.86 -5.43
CA PRO A 34 12.59 -6.49 -5.80
C PRO A 34 12.45 -5.54 -4.60
N LYS A 35 13.38 -4.57 -4.49
CA LYS A 35 13.29 -3.53 -3.46
C LYS A 35 11.98 -2.76 -3.62
N GLY A 36 11.37 -2.41 -2.50
CA GLY A 36 10.10 -1.69 -2.50
C GLY A 36 9.72 -1.24 -1.09
N PHE A 37 8.60 -0.53 -1.00
CA PHE A 37 8.00 -0.12 0.26
C PHE A 37 6.47 -0.26 0.17
N VAL A 38 5.83 -0.27 1.34
CA VAL A 38 4.37 -0.30 1.46
C VAL A 38 3.87 1.03 2.02
N LEU A 39 2.87 1.62 1.38
CA LEU A 39 2.04 2.64 2.01
C LEU A 39 1.13 1.96 3.03
N THR A 40 1.32 2.29 4.30
CA THR A 40 0.65 1.59 5.41
C THR A 40 -0.86 1.87 5.47
N THR A 41 -1.62 1.02 6.15
CA THR A 41 -3.04 1.25 6.47
C THR A 41 -3.27 2.55 7.24
N ARG A 42 -2.26 3.04 7.98
CA ARG A 42 -2.29 4.37 8.61
C ARG A 42 -2.34 5.52 7.59
N ALA A 43 -1.65 5.37 6.46
CA ALA A 43 -1.73 6.34 5.37
C ALA A 43 -3.12 6.34 4.73
N TYR A 44 -3.70 5.15 4.52
CA TYR A 44 -5.09 5.04 4.08
C TYR A 44 -6.08 5.70 5.05
N ALA A 45 -5.96 5.44 6.36
CA ALA A 45 -6.83 6.04 7.36
C ALA A 45 -6.79 7.58 7.33
N LEU A 46 -5.58 8.16 7.22
CA LEU A 46 -5.40 9.61 7.10
C LEU A 46 -6.02 10.17 5.80
N ALA A 47 -5.83 9.47 4.67
CA ALA A 47 -6.43 9.88 3.40
C ALA A 47 -7.96 9.79 3.45
N ALA A 48 -8.51 8.74 4.04
CA ALA A 48 -9.94 8.54 4.20
C ALA A 48 -10.58 9.61 5.11
N GLU A 49 -9.91 9.94 6.22
CA GLU A 49 -10.33 11.02 7.12
C GLU A 49 -10.31 12.37 6.40
N ALA A 50 -9.20 12.72 5.74
CA ALA A 50 -9.08 13.97 4.98
C ALA A 50 -10.11 14.09 3.84
N ALA A 51 -10.47 12.97 3.22
CA ALA A 51 -11.49 12.91 2.18
C ALA A 51 -12.93 12.89 2.72
N GLY A 52 -13.12 12.86 4.05
CA GLY A 52 -14.44 12.76 4.66
C GLY A 52 -15.16 11.45 4.33
N VAL A 53 -14.42 10.35 4.18
CA VAL A 53 -15.00 9.03 3.95
C VAL A 53 -15.80 8.63 5.20
N ASP A 54 -17.05 8.25 4.97
CA ASP A 54 -17.94 7.77 6.01
C ASP A 54 -17.95 6.23 5.98
N PRO A 55 -17.48 5.54 7.03
CA PRO A 55 -17.49 4.09 7.09
C PRO A 55 -18.90 3.47 6.96
N ALA A 56 -19.95 4.22 7.28
CA ALA A 56 -21.34 3.77 7.10
C ALA A 56 -21.80 3.86 5.63
N ARG A 57 -21.04 4.51 4.75
CA ARG A 57 -21.34 4.69 3.32
C ARG A 57 -20.14 4.30 2.44
N PRO A 58 -19.74 3.00 2.45
CA PRO A 58 -18.55 2.54 1.73
C PRO A 58 -18.62 2.70 0.21
N SER A 59 -19.82 2.74 -0.38
CA SER A 59 -20.03 2.95 -1.81
C SER A 59 -19.55 4.33 -2.29
N GLU A 60 -19.53 5.34 -1.41
CA GLU A 60 -19.08 6.71 -1.73
C GLU A 60 -17.58 6.88 -1.53
N ALA A 61 -16.90 5.93 -0.88
CA ALA A 61 -15.52 6.08 -0.43
C ALA A 61 -14.55 6.31 -1.59
N ALA A 62 -14.68 5.55 -2.68
CA ALA A 62 -13.79 5.65 -3.83
C ALA A 62 -13.87 7.03 -4.51
N ASP A 63 -15.09 7.56 -4.69
CA ASP A 63 -15.29 8.85 -5.32
C ASP A 63 -14.77 9.99 -4.45
N ARG A 64 -14.99 9.92 -3.13
CA ARG A 64 -14.42 10.88 -2.18
C ARG A 64 -12.90 10.86 -2.18
N LEU A 65 -12.29 9.68 -2.14
CA LEU A 65 -10.84 9.53 -2.16
C LEU A 65 -10.22 10.06 -3.45
N ARG A 66 -10.88 9.90 -4.61
CA ARG A 66 -10.40 10.44 -5.89
C ARG A 66 -10.56 11.95 -6.00
N ALA A 67 -11.60 12.52 -5.40
CA ALA A 67 -11.87 13.96 -5.46
C ALA A 67 -11.06 14.77 -4.43
N ALA A 68 -10.68 14.16 -3.31
CA ALA A 68 -9.93 14.83 -2.26
C ALA A 68 -8.45 15.05 -2.63
N PRO A 69 -7.85 16.18 -2.21
CA PRO A 69 -6.41 16.37 -2.34
C PRO A 69 -5.65 15.34 -1.50
N MET A 70 -4.54 14.83 -2.04
CA MET A 70 -3.66 13.93 -1.29
C MET A 70 -2.99 14.70 -0.14
N PRO A 71 -3.09 14.24 1.13
CA PRO A 71 -2.40 14.88 2.24
C PRO A 71 -0.87 14.95 2.04
N ASP A 72 -0.26 16.11 2.29
CA ASP A 72 1.18 16.34 2.10
C ASP A 72 2.04 15.34 2.86
N ALA A 73 1.62 14.95 4.07
CA ALA A 73 2.33 13.96 4.87
C ALA A 73 2.46 12.61 4.17
N ILE A 74 1.44 12.20 3.41
CA ILE A 74 1.43 10.94 2.64
C ILE A 74 2.29 11.12 1.39
N ALA A 75 2.06 12.20 0.63
CA ALA A 75 2.81 12.48 -0.59
C ALA A 75 4.32 12.57 -0.32
N ASN A 76 4.73 13.31 0.71
CA ASN A 76 6.14 13.46 1.08
C ASN A 76 6.77 12.15 1.56
N ALA A 77 6.04 11.33 2.32
CA ALA A 77 6.52 10.02 2.73
C ALA A 77 6.69 9.07 1.54
N ALA A 78 5.76 9.09 0.58
CA ALA A 78 5.84 8.29 -0.64
C ALA A 78 7.02 8.72 -1.52
N ARG A 79 7.17 10.03 -1.79
CA ARG A 79 8.29 10.57 -2.56
C ARG A 79 9.64 10.24 -1.93
N LYS A 80 9.78 10.42 -0.62
CA LYS A 80 11.02 10.08 0.10
C LYS A 80 11.35 8.59 -0.05
N ALA A 81 10.37 7.70 0.11
CA ALA A 81 10.58 6.27 -0.03
C ALA A 81 10.89 5.87 -1.49
N TYR A 82 10.23 6.49 -2.46
CA TYR A 82 10.47 6.30 -3.89
C TYR A 82 11.86 6.76 -4.32
N ALA A 83 12.30 7.94 -3.86
CA ALA A 83 13.65 8.45 -4.08
C ALA A 83 14.71 7.50 -3.49
N ALA A 84 14.45 6.91 -2.32
CA ALA A 84 15.34 5.92 -1.72
C ALA A 84 15.44 4.60 -2.51
N LEU A 85 14.46 4.30 -3.37
CA LEU A 85 14.55 3.19 -4.34
C LEU A 85 15.40 3.54 -5.58
N GLY A 86 15.78 4.80 -5.76
CA GLY A 86 16.54 5.29 -6.90
C GLY A 86 15.70 5.90 -8.03
N SER A 87 14.42 6.23 -7.77
CA SER A 87 13.53 6.91 -8.72
C SER A 87 13.37 6.22 -10.09
N GLY A 88 13.53 4.89 -10.13
CA GLY A 88 13.29 4.08 -11.32
C GLY A 88 11.82 3.76 -11.55
N ARG A 89 11.52 2.96 -12.58
CA ARG A 89 10.16 2.45 -12.84
C ARG A 89 9.72 1.48 -11.75
N VAL A 90 8.49 1.60 -11.28
CA VAL A 90 7.92 0.77 -10.20
C VAL A 90 6.56 0.20 -10.59
N ALA A 91 6.15 -0.87 -9.92
CA ALA A 91 4.79 -1.36 -9.94
C ALA A 91 4.04 -0.89 -8.67
N VAL A 92 2.84 -0.32 -8.85
CA VAL A 92 1.95 0.05 -7.75
C VAL A 92 0.88 -1.02 -7.63
N ARG A 93 0.88 -1.75 -6.51
CA ARG A 93 -0.01 -2.89 -6.27
C ARG A 93 -0.74 -2.71 -4.96
N SER A 94 -2.03 -3.02 -4.98
CA SER A 94 -2.88 -3.12 -3.80
C SER A 94 -2.45 -4.29 -2.89
N SER A 95 -2.57 -4.08 -1.58
CA SER A 95 -2.35 -5.08 -0.54
C SER A 95 -3.38 -4.88 0.57
N ALA A 96 -4.50 -5.60 0.51
CA ALA A 96 -5.55 -5.47 1.53
C ALA A 96 -5.28 -6.37 2.76
N THR A 97 -5.82 -5.98 3.91
CA THR A 97 -5.65 -6.68 5.20
C THR A 97 -6.43 -7.98 5.30
N ALA A 98 -7.47 -8.15 4.48
CA ALA A 98 -8.36 -9.32 4.49
C ALA A 98 -8.04 -10.34 3.38
N GLU A 99 -6.95 -10.17 2.62
CA GLU A 99 -6.60 -11.04 1.49
C GLU A 99 -6.22 -12.47 1.89
N ASP A 100 -5.83 -12.69 3.15
CA ASP A 100 -5.39 -13.99 3.68
C ASP A 100 -6.43 -14.67 4.60
N LEU A 101 -7.72 -14.30 4.51
CA LEU A 101 -8.77 -15.05 5.23
C LEU A 101 -8.96 -16.44 4.61
N PRO A 102 -9.02 -17.53 5.43
CA PRO A 102 -9.29 -18.88 4.91
C PRO A 102 -10.61 -18.90 4.14
N GLY A 103 -10.53 -19.08 2.82
CA GLY A 103 -11.71 -19.18 1.94
C GLY A 103 -12.11 -17.90 1.19
N ALA A 104 -11.40 -16.78 1.34
CA ALA A 104 -11.65 -15.57 0.56
C ALA A 104 -10.50 -15.29 -0.42
N SER A 105 -10.73 -15.48 -1.72
CA SER A 105 -9.80 -15.04 -2.77
C SER A 105 -10.29 -13.73 -3.36
N PHE A 106 -9.49 -12.68 -3.22
CA PHE A 106 -9.72 -11.38 -3.87
C PHE A 106 -8.97 -11.27 -5.21
N ALA A 107 -8.62 -12.42 -5.82
CA ALA A 107 -7.94 -12.46 -7.10
C ALA A 107 -8.77 -11.73 -8.18
N GLY A 108 -8.17 -10.73 -8.83
CA GLY A 108 -8.79 -9.97 -9.91
C GLY A 108 -9.72 -8.83 -9.47
N GLN A 109 -9.89 -8.57 -8.17
CA GLN A 109 -10.72 -7.45 -7.69
C GLN A 109 -9.95 -6.15 -7.44
N GLN A 110 -8.63 -6.17 -7.57
CA GLN A 110 -7.80 -5.04 -7.20
C GLN A 110 -6.91 -4.59 -8.35
N ASP A 111 -6.83 -3.27 -8.55
CA ASP A 111 -6.00 -2.66 -9.58
C ASP A 111 -4.51 -2.87 -9.30
N SER A 112 -3.75 -3.00 -10.39
CA SER A 112 -2.29 -2.99 -10.39
C SER A 112 -1.81 -2.13 -11.55
N TYR A 113 -0.96 -1.17 -11.25
CA TYR A 113 -0.37 -0.28 -12.24
C TYR A 113 1.09 -0.66 -12.42
N LEU A 114 1.47 -0.97 -13.65
CA LEU A 114 2.82 -1.35 -14.01
C LEU A 114 3.52 -0.17 -14.69
N ASP A 115 4.85 -0.21 -14.67
CA ASP A 115 5.70 0.75 -15.38
C ASP A 115 5.47 2.23 -14.99
N VAL A 116 5.15 2.46 -13.71
CA VAL A 116 4.90 3.81 -13.17
C VAL A 116 6.24 4.50 -12.90
N SER A 117 6.33 5.78 -13.27
CA SER A 117 7.44 6.67 -12.94
C SER A 117 6.90 8.02 -12.47
N GLY A 118 7.69 8.76 -11.69
CA GLY A 118 7.29 10.05 -11.15
C GLY A 118 8.44 10.82 -10.51
N GLU A 119 8.09 11.81 -9.70
CA GLU A 119 9.01 12.67 -8.93
C GLU A 119 8.75 12.59 -7.42
#